data_AF-A0A1U7SGL2-F1
#
_entry.id   AF-A0A1U7SGL2-F1
#
_cell.length_a   1.000
_cell.length_b   1.000
_cell.length_c   1.000
_cell.angle_alpha   90.00
_cell.angle_beta   90.00
_cell.angle_gamma   90.00
#
_symmetry.space_group_name_H-M   'P 1'
#
loop_
_entity.id
_entity.type
_entity.pdbx_description
1 polymer ?
#
loop_
_entity_poly.entity_id
_entity_poly.type
_entity_poly.pdbx_seq_one_letter_code
_entity_poly.pdbx_strand_id
1 'polypeptide(L)'
;QAALDRGYTVQGEMFSAADMAKLAAEVFPCRAELLTGGLEGANRDRILRHLAAGCPVLVPYDEDSNHEPCRRRGYKAHWAVVSGALLGLRPDAPSPPCREDEEIPGLFHPRGPGPLPAGVEETYLLAKQGKSWRYQLWGYGQLQESNAQLTDFSPRRAGDGKVYIVPAGGLQEGLCGQAVLLHPGP
;
A
#
# COMPACT_ATOMS: atom_id res chain seq x y z
N GLN A 1 13.39 -10.10 13.94
CA GLN A 1 14.14 -9.73 15.15
C GLN A 1 14.10 -8.22 15.39
N ALA A 2 14.59 -7.38 14.47
CA ALA A 2 14.61 -5.91 14.63
C ALA A 2 13.32 -5.26 15.18
N ALA A 3 12.14 -5.57 14.60
CA ALA A 3 10.88 -5.00 15.08
C ALA A 3 10.54 -5.36 16.55
N LEU A 4 10.92 -6.57 17.00
CA LEU A 4 10.78 -7.02 18.38
C LEU A 4 11.76 -6.26 19.28
N ASP A 5 13.02 -6.16 18.84
CA ASP A 5 14.08 -5.51 19.61
C ASP A 5 13.81 -4.01 19.83
N ARG A 6 13.12 -3.36 18.88
CA ARG A 6 12.65 -1.97 18.98
C ARG A 6 11.34 -1.80 19.73
N GLY A 7 10.66 -2.89 20.12
CA GLY A 7 9.37 -2.85 20.80
C GLY A 7 8.21 -2.39 19.93
N TYR A 8 8.32 -2.49 18.60
CA TYR A 8 7.24 -2.15 17.67
C TYR A 8 6.18 -3.25 17.57
N THR A 9 6.51 -4.45 18.02
CA THR A 9 5.68 -5.65 17.90
C THR A 9 6.00 -6.64 19.02
N VAL A 10 5.05 -7.52 19.34
CA VAL A 10 5.30 -8.69 20.20
C VAL A 10 5.36 -9.99 19.39
N GLN A 11 4.61 -10.09 18.29
CA GLN A 11 4.46 -11.35 17.53
C GLN A 11 4.69 -11.18 16.02
N GLY A 12 5.15 -10.00 15.58
CA GLY A 12 5.37 -9.67 14.17
C GLY A 12 4.23 -8.85 13.53
N GLU A 13 3.17 -8.53 14.29
CA GLU A 13 2.17 -7.54 13.88
C GLU A 13 2.76 -6.12 13.79
N MET A 14 2.17 -5.26 12.97
CA MET A 14 2.55 -3.85 12.92
C MET A 14 1.30 -2.98 12.82
N PHE A 15 0.97 -2.25 13.88
CA PHE A 15 -0.21 -1.39 13.97
C PHE A 15 0.12 0.12 13.88
N SER A 16 1.35 0.45 13.47
CA SER A 16 1.85 1.82 13.35
C SER A 16 2.60 1.97 12.03
N ALA A 17 2.12 2.82 11.13
CA ALA A 17 2.81 3.11 9.88
C ALA A 17 4.10 3.91 10.11
N ALA A 18 4.14 4.73 11.15
CA ALA A 18 5.35 5.41 11.58
C ALA A 18 6.44 4.42 12.00
N ASP A 19 6.10 3.37 12.75
CA ASP A 19 7.07 2.35 13.16
C ASP A 19 7.42 1.41 12.00
N MET A 20 6.49 1.13 11.09
CA MET A 20 6.79 0.45 9.83
C MET A 20 7.82 1.23 9.00
N ALA A 21 7.69 2.55 8.91
CA ALA A 21 8.63 3.40 8.19
C ALA A 21 10.04 3.36 8.84
N LYS A 22 10.12 3.48 10.18
CA LYS A 22 11.39 3.35 10.91
C LYS A 22 12.05 1.99 10.67
N LEU A 23 11.26 0.92 10.79
CA LEU A 23 11.73 -0.45 10.57
C LEU A 23 12.25 -0.64 9.14
N ALA A 24 11.53 -0.14 8.12
CA ALA A 24 11.96 -0.24 6.74
C ALA A 24 13.30 0.46 6.50
N ALA A 25 13.49 1.67 7.04
CA ALA A 25 14.74 2.42 6.93
C ALA A 25 15.91 1.79 7.71
N GLU A 26 15.63 1.00 8.75
CA GLU A 26 16.65 0.28 9.51
C GLU A 26 17.08 -1.02 8.83
N VAL A 27 16.15 -1.75 8.23
CA VAL A 27 16.38 -3.10 7.70
C VAL A 27 16.83 -3.06 6.23
N PHE A 28 16.44 -2.04 5.48
CA PHE A 28 16.78 -1.89 4.06
C PHE A 28 17.62 -0.63 3.83
N PRO A 29 18.49 -0.62 2.81
CA PRO A 29 19.19 0.59 2.37
C PRO A 29 18.22 1.51 1.63
N CYS A 30 17.26 2.09 2.34
CA CYS A 30 16.20 2.91 1.78
C CYS A 30 15.83 4.06 2.73
N ARG A 31 15.23 5.11 2.18
CA ARG A 31 14.54 6.13 2.97
C ARG A 31 13.04 5.83 2.96
N ALA A 32 12.43 5.76 4.13
CA ALA A 32 10.99 5.61 4.26
C ALA A 32 10.33 6.98 4.55
N GLU A 33 9.31 7.32 3.79
CA GLU A 33 8.51 8.52 3.98
C GLU A 33 7.07 8.14 4.38
N LEU A 34 6.61 8.66 5.52
CA LEU A 34 5.24 8.47 5.97
C LEU A 34 4.30 9.43 5.22
N LEU A 35 3.30 8.88 4.56
CA LEU A 35 2.20 9.59 3.96
C LEU A 35 1.00 9.57 4.91
N THR A 36 0.37 10.72 5.15
CA THR A 36 -0.81 10.87 6.03
C THR A 36 -1.92 11.64 5.34
N GLY A 37 -3.15 11.54 5.85
CA GLY A 37 -4.30 12.31 5.35
C GLY A 37 -5.10 11.60 4.25
N GLY A 38 -5.02 10.27 4.18
CA GLY A 38 -5.73 9.46 3.18
C GLY A 38 -4.89 9.19 1.94
N LEU A 39 -5.41 8.30 1.07
CA LEU A 39 -4.75 7.93 -0.18
C LEU A 39 -5.35 8.63 -1.41
N GLU A 40 -6.32 9.53 -1.23
CA GLU A 40 -6.97 10.28 -2.32
C GLU A 40 -6.33 11.65 -2.59
N GLY A 41 -6.85 12.36 -3.59
CA GLY A 41 -6.47 13.74 -3.91
C GLY A 41 -4.97 13.85 -4.25
N ALA A 42 -4.28 14.83 -3.65
CA ALA A 42 -2.86 15.04 -3.89
C ALA A 42 -2.00 13.80 -3.55
N ASN A 43 -2.43 12.99 -2.57
CA ASN A 43 -1.72 11.77 -2.21
C ASN A 43 -1.85 10.68 -3.27
N ARG A 44 -2.98 10.61 -3.99
CA ARG A 44 -3.15 9.70 -5.12
C ARG A 44 -2.12 9.97 -6.21
N ASP A 45 -1.98 11.22 -6.62
CA ASP A 45 -1.00 11.59 -7.65
C ASP A 45 0.44 11.32 -7.19
N ARG A 46 0.73 11.55 -5.91
CA ARG A 46 2.04 11.27 -5.33
C ARG A 46 2.35 9.77 -5.34
N ILE A 47 1.41 8.92 -4.93
CA ILE A 47 1.55 7.46 -4.94
C ILE A 47 1.77 6.96 -6.37
N LEU A 48 0.95 7.38 -7.32
CA LEU A 48 1.05 6.93 -8.70
C LEU A 48 2.37 7.38 -9.36
N ARG A 49 2.81 8.62 -9.11
CA ARG A 49 4.14 9.09 -9.56
C ARG A 49 5.29 8.31 -8.92
N HIS A 50 5.17 7.96 -7.64
CA HIS A 50 6.17 7.16 -6.93
C HIS A 50 6.30 5.75 -7.51
N LEU A 51 5.17 5.09 -7.77
CA LEU A 51 5.12 3.79 -8.42
C LEU A 51 5.64 3.85 -9.86
N ALA A 52 5.31 4.91 -10.62
CA ALA A 52 5.82 5.12 -11.98
C ALA A 52 7.35 5.34 -12.01
N ALA A 53 7.94 5.82 -10.91
CA ALA A 53 9.39 5.91 -10.73
C ALA A 53 10.02 4.57 -10.30
N GLY A 54 9.26 3.47 -10.26
CA GLY A 54 9.73 2.15 -9.85
C GLY A 54 9.92 1.99 -8.35
N CYS A 55 9.37 2.91 -7.54
CA CYS A 55 9.56 2.91 -6.10
C CYS A 55 8.31 2.33 -5.40
N PRO A 56 8.46 1.35 -4.48
CA PRO A 56 7.32 0.68 -3.87
C PRO A 56 6.66 1.51 -2.75
N VAL A 57 5.40 1.16 -2.46
CA VAL A 57 4.60 1.75 -1.37
C VAL A 57 4.12 0.63 -0.45
N LEU A 58 4.32 0.78 0.86
CA LEU A 58 3.71 -0.08 1.87
C LEU A 58 2.36 0.51 2.25
N VAL A 59 1.30 -0.28 2.12
CA VAL A 59 -0.07 0.17 2.42
C VAL A 59 -0.69 -0.76 3.46
N PRO A 60 -1.10 -0.24 4.63
CA PRO A 60 -1.96 -0.98 5.52
C PRO A 60 -3.38 -0.98 4.97
N TYR A 61 -4.07 -2.11 5.07
CA TYR A 61 -5.43 -2.31 4.58
C TYR A 61 -6.10 -3.43 5.37
N ASP A 62 -7.40 -3.62 5.19
CA ASP A 62 -8.15 -4.68 5.88
C ASP A 62 -8.27 -5.91 4.98
N GLU A 63 -7.69 -7.02 5.41
CA GLU A 63 -7.51 -8.25 4.63
C GLU A 63 -8.77 -9.14 4.65
N ASP A 64 -9.27 -9.58 3.50
CA ASP A 64 -10.24 -10.68 3.42
C ASP A 64 -9.58 -12.06 3.25
N SER A 65 -10.35 -13.14 3.26
CA SER A 65 -9.84 -14.52 3.14
C SER A 65 -9.10 -14.81 1.82
N ASN A 66 -9.37 -14.05 0.76
CA ASN A 66 -8.63 -14.10 -0.51
C ASN A 66 -7.43 -13.12 -0.56
N HIS A 67 -7.11 -12.47 0.57
CA HIS A 67 -6.13 -11.42 0.72
C HIS A 67 -6.43 -10.10 0.00
N GLU A 68 -7.60 -9.95 -0.63
CA GLU A 68 -8.02 -8.68 -1.23
C GLU A 68 -8.45 -7.66 -0.16
N PRO A 69 -8.50 -6.37 -0.51
CA PRO A 69 -8.97 -5.34 0.39
C PRO A 69 -10.49 -5.46 0.65
N CYS A 70 -10.86 -5.39 1.92
CA CYS A 70 -12.25 -5.37 2.38
C CYS A 70 -12.50 -4.19 3.33
N ARG A 71 -13.71 -4.07 3.87
CA ARG A 71 -14.12 -2.97 4.76
C ARG A 71 -14.75 -3.52 6.05
N ARG A 72 -13.93 -4.08 6.95
CA ARG A 72 -14.35 -4.74 8.21
C ARG A 72 -13.77 -4.06 9.45
N ARG A 73 -13.70 -2.73 9.40
CA ARG A 73 -13.26 -1.77 10.42
C ARG A 73 -11.79 -1.89 10.85
N GLY A 74 -10.99 -2.66 10.13
CA GLY A 74 -9.59 -2.94 10.48
C GLY A 74 -9.41 -4.18 11.35
N TYR A 75 -10.45 -5.00 11.55
CA TYR A 75 -10.36 -6.22 12.36
C TYR A 75 -9.37 -7.25 11.81
N LYS A 76 -9.09 -7.19 10.51
CA LYS A 76 -8.05 -7.96 9.83
C LYS A 76 -7.03 -7.03 9.18
N ALA A 77 -6.70 -5.91 9.84
CA ALA A 77 -5.64 -5.02 9.39
C ALA A 77 -4.37 -5.81 9.07
N HIS A 78 -3.84 -5.56 7.88
CA HIS A 78 -2.68 -6.20 7.31
C HIS A 78 -1.90 -5.20 6.45
N TRP A 79 -0.72 -5.61 6.02
CA TRP A 79 0.13 -4.86 5.12
C TRP A 79 0.24 -5.53 3.75
N ALA A 80 0.33 -4.70 2.72
CA ALA A 80 0.73 -5.09 1.37
C ALA A 80 1.84 -4.20 0.86
N VAL A 81 2.67 -4.76 -0.03
CA VAL A 81 3.61 -4.01 -0.86
C VAL A 81 2.94 -3.74 -2.19
N VAL A 82 2.76 -2.48 -2.54
CA VAL A 82 2.34 -2.04 -3.87
C VAL A 82 3.59 -1.70 -4.68
N SER A 83 3.74 -2.31 -5.84
CA SER A 83 4.98 -2.28 -6.64
C SER A 83 4.80 -1.72 -8.05
N GLY A 84 3.55 -1.49 -8.46
CA GLY A 84 3.24 -0.88 -9.75
C GLY A 84 1.76 -0.52 -9.84
N ALA A 85 1.40 0.12 -10.95
CA ALA A 85 0.02 0.47 -11.26
C ALA A 85 -0.30 0.08 -12.71
N LEU A 86 -1.53 -0.35 -12.95
CA LEU A 86 -2.12 -0.56 -14.26
C LEU A 86 -3.20 0.51 -14.47
N LEU A 87 -3.09 1.27 -15.57
CA LEU A 87 -3.97 2.40 -15.85
C LEU A 87 -4.81 2.08 -17.09
N GLY A 88 -6.13 2.11 -16.93
CA GLY A 88 -7.07 2.06 -18.05
C GLY A 88 -7.26 3.47 -18.60
N LEU A 89 -6.92 3.68 -19.87
CA LEU A 89 -7.05 4.97 -20.55
C LEU A 89 -8.31 5.00 -21.40
N ARG A 90 -8.92 6.18 -21.53
CA ARG A 90 -10.00 6.38 -22.50
C ARG A 90 -9.53 6.11 -23.93
N PRO A 91 -10.42 5.60 -24.81
CA PRO A 91 -10.10 5.40 -26.21
C PRO A 91 -9.65 6.67 -26.95
N ASP A 92 -10.12 7.84 -26.52
CA ASP A 92 -9.79 9.15 -27.11
C ASP A 92 -8.58 9.84 -26.43
N ALA A 93 -7.99 9.20 -25.40
CA ALA A 93 -6.84 9.76 -24.71
C ALA A 93 -5.60 9.78 -25.61
N PRO A 94 -4.75 10.82 -25.52
CA PRO A 94 -3.48 10.84 -26.20
C PRO A 94 -2.64 9.63 -25.78
N SER A 95 -2.15 8.86 -26.75
CA SER A 95 -1.30 7.71 -26.46
C SER A 95 0.01 8.17 -25.82
N PRO A 96 0.34 7.74 -24.59
CA PRO A 96 1.64 8.03 -23.99
C PRO A 96 2.78 7.37 -24.78
N PRO A 97 4.03 7.85 -24.62
CA PRO A 97 5.19 7.21 -25.23
C PRO A 97 5.44 5.84 -24.59
N CYS A 98 4.84 4.81 -25.21
CA CYS A 98 4.84 3.45 -24.70
C CYS A 98 5.36 2.44 -25.73
N ARG A 99 5.62 1.22 -25.25
CA ARG A 99 5.90 0.04 -26.04
C ARG A 99 4.88 -1.02 -25.66
N GLU A 100 4.24 -1.61 -26.67
CA GLU A 100 3.34 -2.74 -26.42
C GLU A 100 4.14 -3.94 -25.87
N ASP A 101 3.55 -4.65 -24.91
CA ASP A 101 4.09 -5.87 -24.36
C ASP A 101 4.18 -6.96 -25.46
N GLU A 102 5.22 -7.78 -25.41
CA GLU A 102 5.46 -8.81 -26.44
C GLU A 102 4.55 -10.03 -26.27
N GLU A 103 4.06 -10.28 -25.06
CA GLU A 103 3.27 -11.45 -24.69
C GLU A 103 1.78 -11.11 -24.49
N ILE A 104 1.46 -9.88 -24.11
CA ILE A 104 0.10 -9.44 -23.75
C ILE A 104 -0.37 -8.31 -24.67
N PRO A 105 -1.11 -8.62 -25.76
CA PRO A 105 -1.67 -7.61 -26.65
C PRO A 105 -2.54 -6.59 -25.92
N GLY A 106 -2.38 -5.31 -26.23
CA GLY A 106 -3.09 -4.21 -25.59
C GLY A 106 -2.51 -3.77 -24.23
N LEU A 107 -1.48 -4.44 -23.71
CA LEU A 107 -0.73 -3.94 -22.56
C LEU A 107 0.43 -3.07 -23.05
N PHE A 108 0.57 -1.87 -22.47
CA PHE A 108 1.57 -0.90 -22.90
C PHE A 108 2.45 -0.49 -21.72
N HIS A 109 3.76 -0.60 -21.90
CA HIS A 109 4.76 -0.17 -20.92
C HIS A 109 5.30 1.22 -21.26
N PRO A 110 5.46 2.12 -20.29
CA PRO A 110 6.09 3.42 -20.54
C PRO A 110 7.56 3.23 -20.97
N ARG A 111 8.03 4.03 -21.93
CA ARG A 111 9.43 3.96 -22.43
C ARG A 111 10.47 4.50 -21.45
N GLY A 112 10.03 5.08 -20.33
CA GLY A 112 10.88 5.63 -19.29
C GLY A 112 10.04 6.34 -18.22
N PRO A 113 10.69 6.89 -17.18
CA PRO A 113 10.01 7.71 -16.20
C PRO A 113 9.40 8.93 -16.88
N GLY A 114 8.16 9.26 -16.51
CA GLY A 114 7.41 10.34 -17.13
C GLY A 114 6.20 10.74 -16.30
N PRO A 115 5.48 11.80 -16.72
CA PRO A 115 4.22 12.16 -16.09
C PRO A 115 3.19 11.04 -16.25
N LEU A 116 2.20 11.01 -15.37
CA LEU A 116 1.05 10.14 -15.53
C LEU A 116 0.30 10.51 -16.82
N PRO A 117 -0.20 9.52 -17.57
CA PRO A 117 -0.96 9.78 -18.78
C PRO A 117 -2.25 10.56 -18.48
N ALA A 118 -2.68 11.38 -19.44
CA ALA A 118 -4.00 12.00 -19.38
C ALA A 118 -5.09 10.97 -19.72
N GLY A 119 -6.33 11.24 -19.30
CA GLY A 119 -7.47 10.40 -19.68
C GLY A 119 -7.53 9.03 -18.97
N VAL A 120 -6.90 8.88 -17.81
CA VAL A 120 -7.04 7.70 -16.95
C VAL A 120 -8.48 7.61 -16.42
N GLU A 121 -9.15 6.49 -16.68
CA GLU A 121 -10.47 6.16 -16.14
C GLU A 121 -10.38 5.12 -15.03
N GLU A 122 -9.51 4.13 -15.21
CA GLU A 122 -9.35 3.04 -14.25
C GLU A 122 -7.94 3.04 -13.69
N THR A 123 -7.83 2.73 -12.41
CA THR A 123 -6.54 2.63 -11.73
C THR A 123 -6.54 1.36 -10.91
N TYR A 124 -5.64 0.45 -11.25
CA TYR A 124 -5.37 -0.77 -10.51
C TYR A 124 -3.95 -0.74 -9.96
N LEU A 125 -3.77 -1.36 -8.80
CA LEU A 125 -2.48 -1.44 -8.10
C LEU A 125 -2.00 -2.89 -8.10
N LEU A 126 -0.75 -3.09 -8.51
CA LEU A 126 -0.08 -4.38 -8.42
C LEU A 126 0.45 -4.57 -7.00
N ALA A 127 -0.26 -5.38 -6.22
CA ALA A 127 -0.03 -5.57 -4.81
C ALA A 127 0.39 -6.99 -4.45
N LYS A 128 1.24 -7.11 -3.44
CA LYS A 128 1.63 -8.36 -2.80
C LYS A 128 1.40 -8.30 -1.30
N GLN A 129 0.54 -9.19 -0.82
CA GLN A 129 0.35 -9.47 0.59
C GLN A 129 1.30 -10.59 1.04
N GLY A 130 1.83 -10.51 2.27
CA GLY A 130 2.93 -11.37 2.74
C GLY A 130 2.62 -12.87 2.91
N LYS A 131 1.35 -13.25 3.10
CA LYS A 131 0.87 -14.65 3.16
C LYS A 131 0.46 -15.18 1.78
N SER A 132 0.23 -14.30 0.81
CA SER A 132 -0.17 -14.68 -0.54
C SER A 132 1.02 -15.13 -1.38
N TRP A 133 0.81 -16.22 -2.12
CA TRP A 133 1.76 -16.77 -3.08
C TRP A 133 1.77 -15.98 -4.40
N ARG A 134 0.76 -15.15 -4.64
CA ARG A 134 0.53 -14.47 -5.92
C ARG A 134 0.45 -12.96 -5.73
N TYR A 135 0.90 -12.25 -6.76
CA TYR A 135 0.54 -10.84 -6.94
C TYR A 135 -0.94 -10.75 -7.32
N GLN A 136 -1.55 -9.63 -6.95
CA GLN A 136 -2.94 -9.33 -7.25
C GLN A 136 -3.06 -7.91 -7.79
N LEU A 137 -4.05 -7.70 -8.65
CA LEU A 137 -4.47 -6.38 -9.08
C LEU A 137 -5.67 -5.97 -8.25
N TRP A 138 -5.55 -4.85 -7.54
CA TRP A 138 -6.65 -4.30 -6.74
C TRP A 138 -7.07 -2.96 -7.31
N GLY A 139 -8.37 -2.69 -7.33
CA GLY A 139 -8.85 -1.36 -7.69
C GLY A 139 -8.32 -0.32 -6.68
N TYR A 140 -7.86 0.84 -7.18
CA TYR A 140 -7.31 1.88 -6.32
C TYR A 140 -8.31 2.32 -5.25
N GLY A 141 -9.55 2.59 -5.67
CA GLY A 141 -10.64 2.96 -4.75
C GLY A 141 -10.89 1.89 -3.68
N GLN A 142 -10.93 0.61 -4.07
CA GLN A 142 -11.11 -0.50 -3.12
C GLN A 142 -10.01 -0.52 -2.04
N LEU A 143 -8.74 -0.39 -2.43
CA LEU A 143 -7.63 -0.34 -1.47
C LEU A 143 -7.71 0.90 -0.58
N GLN A 144 -8.00 2.05 -1.18
CA GLN A 144 -8.11 3.32 -0.47
C GLN A 144 -9.24 3.32 0.55
N GLU A 145 -10.42 2.82 0.21
CA GLU A 145 -11.55 2.71 1.14
C GLU A 145 -11.24 1.71 2.26
N SER A 146 -10.53 0.62 1.94
CA SER A 146 -10.06 -0.36 2.93
C SER A 146 -9.06 0.24 3.93
N ASN A 147 -8.16 1.11 3.45
CA ASN A 147 -7.21 1.85 4.28
C ASN A 147 -7.89 2.94 5.12
N ALA A 148 -8.84 3.68 4.54
CA ALA A 148 -9.54 4.80 5.17
C ALA A 148 -10.52 4.39 6.29
N GLN A 149 -10.77 3.09 6.44
CA GLN A 149 -11.68 2.53 7.45
C GLN A 149 -10.94 1.69 8.51
N LEU A 150 -9.61 1.74 8.57
CA LEU A 150 -8.82 1.06 9.61
C LEU A 150 -8.95 1.76 10.97
N THR A 151 -10.13 1.70 11.59
CA THR A 151 -10.43 2.47 12.79
C THR A 151 -10.30 1.66 14.08
N ASP A 152 -10.63 0.37 14.04
CA ASP A 152 -10.91 -0.40 15.24
C ASP A 152 -9.96 -1.59 15.42
N PHE A 153 -9.48 -1.76 16.64
CA PHE A 153 -8.78 -2.97 17.01
C PHE A 153 -9.73 -4.17 17.07
N SER A 154 -9.27 -5.32 16.58
CA SER A 154 -10.08 -6.54 16.48
C SER A 154 -10.54 -7.03 17.86
N PRO A 155 -11.87 -7.20 18.11
CA PRO A 155 -12.37 -7.76 19.37
C PRO A 155 -11.85 -9.18 19.64
N ARG A 156 -11.59 -9.94 18.57
CA ARG A 156 -10.99 -11.28 18.69
C ARG A 156 -9.56 -11.20 19.23
N ARG A 157 -8.76 -10.25 18.75
CA ARG A 157 -7.39 -10.03 19.27
C ARG A 157 -7.42 -9.49 20.68
N ALA A 158 -8.38 -8.62 21.01
CA ALA A 158 -8.55 -8.12 22.38
C ALA A 158 -8.88 -9.24 23.39
N GLY A 159 -9.56 -10.30 22.96
CA GLY A 159 -9.99 -11.41 23.80
C GLY A 159 -9.12 -12.67 23.73
N ASP A 160 -8.01 -12.68 22.99
CA ASP A 160 -7.19 -13.89 22.80
C ASP A 160 -6.11 -14.10 23.87
N GLY A 161 -6.02 -13.20 24.85
CA GLY A 161 -5.06 -13.27 25.96
C GLY A 161 -3.63 -12.89 25.58
N LYS A 162 -3.38 -12.42 24.34
CA LYS A 162 -2.06 -12.01 23.87
C LYS A 162 -1.86 -10.51 24.04
N VAL A 163 -0.58 -10.13 24.12
CA VAL A 163 -0.17 -8.72 24.13
C VAL A 163 0.06 -8.25 22.70
N TYR A 164 -0.37 -7.02 22.42
CA TYR A 164 -0.22 -6.34 21.14
C TYR A 164 0.30 -4.93 21.37
N ILE A 165 1.21 -4.47 20.53
CA ILE A 165 1.65 -3.06 20.54
C ILE A 165 0.73 -2.26 19.64
N VAL A 166 -0.17 -1.49 20.24
CA VAL A 166 -1.14 -0.64 19.53
C VAL A 166 -0.92 0.81 19.94
N PRO A 167 -0.90 1.77 18.99
CA PRO A 167 -0.84 3.20 19.33
C PRO A 167 -1.97 3.64 20.26
N ALA A 168 -1.76 4.74 21.00
CA ALA A 168 -2.73 5.24 21.98
C ALA A 168 -4.11 5.53 21.36
N GLY A 169 -4.16 6.15 20.18
CA GLY A 169 -5.38 6.34 19.39
C GLY A 169 -5.80 5.13 18.54
N GLY A 170 -5.28 3.93 18.83
CA GLY A 170 -5.67 2.71 18.14
C GLY A 170 -5.19 2.63 16.69
N LEU A 171 -5.89 1.82 15.89
CA LEU A 171 -5.63 1.70 14.45
C LEU A 171 -5.95 2.98 13.69
N GLN A 172 -6.92 3.77 14.17
CA GLN A 172 -7.27 5.03 13.55
C GLN A 172 -6.08 6.00 13.51
N GLU A 173 -5.33 6.13 14.60
CA GLU A 173 -4.12 6.94 14.61
C GLU A 173 -2.94 6.22 13.94
N GLY A 174 -2.84 4.91 14.13
CA GLY A 174 -1.69 4.13 13.71
C GLY A 174 -1.60 3.78 12.22
N LEU A 175 -2.74 3.64 11.53
CA LEU A 175 -2.81 3.08 10.17
C LEU A 175 -3.79 3.82 9.24
N CYS A 176 -4.89 4.33 9.78
CA CYS A 176 -5.97 4.88 8.95
C CYS A 176 -5.50 6.09 8.12
N GLY A 177 -5.72 6.02 6.81
CA GLY A 177 -5.32 7.08 5.91
C GLY A 177 -3.80 7.27 5.82
N GLN A 178 -3.01 6.24 6.17
CA GLN A 178 -1.56 6.28 6.15
C GLN A 178 -1.00 5.27 5.16
N ALA A 179 0.16 5.58 4.60
CA ALA A 179 0.98 4.68 3.78
C ALA A 179 2.45 5.05 3.93
N VAL A 180 3.36 4.19 3.49
CA VAL A 180 4.80 4.45 3.54
C VAL A 180 5.38 4.37 2.13
N LEU A 181 5.92 5.48 1.64
CA LEU A 181 6.66 5.55 0.38
C LEU A 181 8.11 5.15 0.64
N LEU A 182 8.60 4.11 -0.05
CA LEU A 182 9.99 3.68 0.06
C LEU A 182 10.80 4.27 -1.08
N HIS A 183 11.86 4.99 -0.75
CA HIS A 183 12.79 5.60 -1.68
C HIS A 183 14.12 4.85 -1.65
N PRO A 184 14.82 4.69 -2.80
CA PRO A 184 16.17 4.14 -2.81
C PRO A 184 17.08 4.89 -1.83
N GLY A 185 18.00 4.15 -1.19
CA GLY A 185 19.04 4.75 -0.36
C GLY A 185 19.98 5.64 -1.21
N PRO A 186 20.68 6.58 -0.56
CA PRO A 186 21.75 7.34 -1.20
C PRO A 186 22.91 6.45 -1.64
#